data_AF-A0A1Q8QEK3-F1
#
_entry.id   AF-A0A1Q8QEK3-F1
#
_cell.length_a   1.000
_cell.length_b   1.000
_cell.length_c   1.000
_cell.angle_alpha   90.00
_cell.angle_beta   90.00
_cell.angle_gamma   90.00
#
_symmetry.space_group_name_H-M   'P 1'
#
loop_
_entity.id
_entity.type
_entity.pdbx_description
1 polymer ?
#
loop_
_entity_poly.entity_id
_entity_poly.type
_entity_poly.pdbx_seq_one_letter_code
_entity_poly.pdbx_strand_id
1 'polypeptide(L)'
;MLAREGHGLNLTEPVLDGILHHTGEGIPKTLEGQIVKTGDRIAYLCHDYDDALRAGLLIQSDLPETVKRILGEKPSDMITTMVVDMIEASSGKDHIEQTVEVRDTMQEFRNFMFARVYNSPTLREERRKGQYIVQALFEYYRQDISKLPENFLEWANGDETQAVVDYISGLTDNYAIDLFQSLFVPLH
;
A
#
# COMPACT_ATOMS: atom_id res chain seq x y z
N MET A 1 2.33 -13.88 1.92
CA MET A 1 3.72 -13.99 1.43
C MET A 1 4.26 -15.34 1.86
N LEU A 2 4.26 -16.32 0.94
CA LEU A 2 4.80 -17.66 1.20
C LEU A 2 6.34 -17.58 1.14
N ALA A 3 6.99 -17.76 2.28
CA ALA A 3 8.44 -17.88 2.35
C ALA A 3 8.80 -19.28 2.86
N ARG A 4 9.95 -19.81 2.41
CA ARG A 4 10.44 -21.15 2.78
C ARG A 4 9.41 -22.26 2.58
N GLU A 5 8.88 -22.43 1.37
CA GLU A 5 7.96 -23.53 1.06
C GLU A 5 6.71 -23.56 1.98
N GLY A 6 6.20 -22.38 2.35
CA GLY A 6 5.03 -22.27 3.24
C GLY A 6 5.34 -22.27 4.75
N HIS A 7 6.58 -22.48 5.17
CA HIS A 7 6.97 -22.46 6.59
C HIS A 7 7.16 -21.06 7.19
N GLY A 8 7.08 -20.01 6.37
CA GLY A 8 7.22 -18.63 6.81
C GLY A 8 8.67 -18.23 7.10
N LEU A 9 8.86 -17.00 7.62
CA LEU A 9 10.17 -16.39 7.84
C LEU A 9 10.71 -16.54 9.26
N ASN A 10 9.98 -17.22 10.16
CA ASN A 10 10.32 -17.32 11.59
C ASN A 10 10.61 -15.94 12.22
N LEU A 11 9.71 -14.99 11.98
CA LEU A 11 9.85 -13.62 12.46
C LEU A 11 9.60 -13.54 13.97
N THR A 12 10.21 -12.56 14.62
CA THR A 12 9.97 -12.29 16.04
C THR A 12 8.58 -11.66 16.24
N GLU A 13 8.01 -11.82 17.45
CA GLU A 13 6.69 -11.25 17.78
C GLU A 13 6.61 -9.73 17.51
N PRO A 14 7.62 -8.89 17.85
CA PRO A 14 7.58 -7.47 17.51
C PRO A 14 7.52 -7.16 16.01
N VAL A 15 8.16 -7.98 15.19
CA VAL A 15 8.15 -7.81 13.73
C VAL A 15 6.78 -8.20 13.17
N LEU A 16 6.20 -9.32 13.64
CA LEU A 16 4.86 -9.72 13.27
C LEU A 16 3.82 -8.68 13.67
N ASP A 17 3.93 -8.13 14.89
CA ASP A 17 3.04 -7.08 15.39
C ASP A 17 3.14 -5.79 14.56
N GLY A 18 4.37 -5.37 14.21
CA GLY A 18 4.59 -4.23 13.31
C GLY A 18 3.95 -4.44 11.94
N ILE A 19 4.16 -5.60 11.31
CA ILE A 19 3.54 -5.94 10.01
C ILE A 19 2.02 -6.01 10.14
N LEU A 20 1.47 -6.53 11.23
CA LEU A 20 0.03 -6.62 11.40
C LEU A 20 -0.63 -5.24 11.56
N HIS A 21 0.03 -4.33 12.28
CA HIS A 21 -0.58 -3.08 12.73
C HIS A 21 -0.11 -1.82 11.99
N HIS A 22 0.89 -1.91 11.10
CA HIS A 22 1.29 -0.76 10.28
C HIS A 22 0.16 -0.31 9.34
N THR A 23 -0.60 -1.25 8.78
CA THR A 23 -1.79 -0.99 7.94
C THR A 23 -3.07 -1.17 8.75
N GLY A 24 -3.80 -0.08 9.03
CA GLY A 24 -5.13 -0.11 9.66
C GLY A 24 -5.25 0.70 10.97
N GLU A 25 -6.26 0.36 11.78
CA GLU A 25 -6.58 1.09 13.03
C GLU A 25 -5.74 0.64 14.24
N GLY A 26 -5.24 -0.60 14.26
CA GLY A 26 -4.46 -1.14 15.38
C GLY A 26 -3.14 -0.39 15.60
N ILE A 27 -2.74 -0.17 16.85
CA ILE A 27 -1.50 0.53 17.19
C ILE A 27 -0.42 -0.53 17.47
N PRO A 28 0.73 -0.52 16.78
CA PRO A 28 1.83 -1.43 17.09
C PRO A 28 2.27 -1.29 18.55
N LYS A 29 2.60 -2.42 19.18
CA LYS A 29 3.00 -2.48 20.60
C LYS A 29 4.34 -1.79 20.85
N THR A 30 5.25 -1.85 19.88
CA THR A 30 6.59 -1.26 20.00
C THR A 30 6.62 0.17 19.46
N LEU A 31 7.51 1.00 20.02
CA LEU A 31 7.74 2.35 19.52
C LEU A 31 8.27 2.31 18.09
N GLU A 32 9.14 1.36 17.75
CA GLU A 32 9.63 1.17 16.38
C GLU A 32 8.49 0.85 15.40
N GLY A 33 7.54 -0.01 15.80
CA GLY A 33 6.36 -0.30 15.00
C GLY A 33 5.50 0.94 14.80
N GLN A 34 5.30 1.75 15.84
CA GLN A 34 4.55 3.00 15.75
C GLN A 34 5.25 4.04 14.86
N ILE A 35 6.59 4.14 14.94
CA ILE A 35 7.40 4.98 14.02
C ILE A 35 7.19 4.52 12.58
N VAL A 36 7.29 3.21 12.30
CA VAL A 36 7.09 2.66 10.95
C VAL A 36 5.70 2.99 10.44
N LYS A 37 4.66 2.83 11.27
CA LYS A 37 3.27 3.15 10.91
C LYS A 37 3.09 4.61 10.46
N THR A 38 3.64 5.55 11.22
CA THR A 38 3.52 6.99 10.89
C THR A 38 4.44 7.36 9.73
N GLY A 39 5.68 6.86 9.73
CA GLY A 39 6.67 7.12 8.69
C GLY A 39 6.25 6.63 7.31
N ASP A 40 5.64 5.44 7.23
CA ASP A 40 5.10 4.88 5.98
C ASP A 40 4.01 5.79 5.38
N ARG A 41 3.09 6.28 6.23
CA ARG A 41 2.05 7.23 5.80
C ARG A 41 2.62 8.56 5.30
N ILE A 42 3.67 9.08 5.96
CA ILE A 42 4.37 10.29 5.54
C ILE A 42 5.01 10.08 4.17
N ALA A 43 5.80 9.01 4.01
CA ALA A 43 6.52 8.71 2.79
C ALA A 43 5.55 8.50 1.62
N TYR A 44 4.54 7.66 1.81
CA TYR A 44 3.53 7.37 0.78
C TYR A 44 2.81 8.63 0.32
N LEU A 45 2.31 9.46 1.24
CA LEU A 45 1.56 10.67 0.90
C LEU A 45 2.41 11.68 0.12
N CYS A 46 3.68 11.86 0.53
CA CYS A 46 4.59 12.79 -0.15
C CYS A 46 5.06 12.28 -1.51
N HIS A 47 5.33 10.98 -1.64
CA HIS A 47 5.70 10.36 -2.93
C HIS A 47 4.55 10.43 -3.93
N ASP A 48 3.33 10.09 -3.51
CA ASP A 48 2.17 10.15 -4.39
C ASP A 48 1.86 11.59 -4.85
N TYR A 49 2.11 12.58 -4.00
CA TYR A 49 2.01 13.98 -4.39
C TYR A 49 3.06 14.37 -5.43
N ASP A 50 4.33 13.97 -5.24
CA ASP A 50 5.39 14.18 -6.23
C ASP A 50 5.06 13.52 -7.57
N ASP A 51 4.58 12.27 -7.54
CA ASP A 51 4.18 11.54 -8.75
C ASP A 51 2.97 12.19 -9.43
N ALA A 52 2.00 12.69 -8.67
CA ALA A 52 0.87 13.43 -9.23
C ALA A 52 1.29 14.75 -9.91
N LEU A 53 2.29 15.46 -9.35
CA LEU A 53 2.88 16.64 -9.99
C LEU A 53 3.62 16.25 -11.28
N ARG A 54 4.45 15.21 -11.25
CA ARG A 54 5.22 14.72 -12.41
C ARG A 54 4.31 14.22 -13.54
N ALA A 55 3.21 13.56 -13.20
CA ALA A 55 2.20 13.09 -14.14
C ALA A 55 1.29 14.24 -14.67
N GLY A 56 1.44 15.46 -14.16
CA GLY A 56 0.60 16.60 -14.54
C GLY A 56 -0.85 16.49 -14.06
N LEU A 57 -1.14 15.62 -13.08
CA LEU A 57 -2.45 15.48 -12.45
C LEU A 57 -2.74 16.63 -11.48
N LEU A 58 -1.69 17.24 -10.95
CA LEU A 58 -1.73 18.40 -10.07
C LEU A 58 -0.68 19.44 -10.47
N ILE A 59 -0.92 20.68 -10.04
CA ILE A 59 0.09 21.73 -9.99
C ILE A 59 0.25 22.20 -8.53
N GLN A 60 1.43 22.75 -8.18
CA GLN A 60 1.71 23.17 -6.79
C GLN A 60 0.67 24.17 -6.23
N SER A 61 0.08 25.00 -7.09
CA SER A 61 -0.96 25.95 -6.68
C SER A 61 -2.28 25.28 -6.29
N ASP A 62 -2.51 24.01 -6.65
CA ASP A 62 -3.71 23.28 -6.25
C ASP A 62 -3.69 22.89 -4.77
N LEU A 63 -2.50 22.86 -4.15
CA LEU A 63 -2.32 22.44 -2.78
C LEU A 63 -3.02 23.42 -1.81
N PRO A 64 -3.77 22.93 -0.80
CA PRO A 64 -4.45 23.79 0.16
C PRO A 64 -3.48 24.73 0.90
N GLU A 65 -3.90 25.97 1.14
CA GLU A 65 -3.06 26.98 1.81
C GLU A 65 -2.58 26.55 3.20
N THR A 66 -3.43 25.83 3.95
CA THR A 66 -3.08 25.29 5.27
C THR A 66 -1.91 24.30 5.16
N VAL A 67 -1.97 23.39 4.17
CA VAL A 67 -0.93 22.40 3.92
C VAL A 67 0.37 23.08 3.50
N LYS A 68 0.31 24.06 2.59
CA LYS A 68 1.49 24.84 2.16
C LYS A 68 2.15 25.56 3.33
N ARG A 69 1.36 26.20 4.19
CA ARG A 69 1.85 26.97 5.33
C ARG A 69 2.49 26.09 6.41
N ILE A 70 1.87 24.94 6.72
CA ILE A 70 2.30 24.11 7.85
C ILE A 70 3.33 23.07 7.39
N LEU A 71 3.07 22.32 6.31
CA LEU A 71 3.95 21.24 5.87
C LEU A 71 4.99 21.70 4.83
N GLY A 72 4.67 22.72 4.04
CA GLY A 72 5.50 23.21 2.94
C GLY A 72 4.94 22.87 1.57
N GLU A 73 5.62 23.32 0.51
CA GLU A 73 5.18 23.14 -0.88
C GLU A 73 5.89 21.98 -1.60
N LYS A 74 7.12 21.67 -1.17
CA LYS A 74 7.93 20.60 -1.76
C LYS A 74 7.79 19.31 -0.95
N PRO A 75 7.78 18.14 -1.61
CA PRO A 75 7.74 16.84 -0.92
C PRO A 75 8.85 16.69 0.14
N SER A 76 10.05 17.18 -0.12
CA SER A 76 11.16 17.15 0.85
C SER A 76 10.84 17.93 2.13
N ASP A 77 10.26 19.11 1.99
CA ASP A 77 9.95 20.01 3.10
C ASP A 77 8.81 19.41 3.94
N MET A 78 7.80 18.83 3.28
CA MET A 78 6.70 18.11 3.92
C MET A 78 7.20 16.93 4.76
N ILE A 79 8.10 16.11 4.21
CA ILE A 79 8.71 14.98 4.94
C ILE A 79 9.47 15.50 6.16
N THR A 80 10.34 16.50 5.96
CA THR A 80 11.13 17.06 7.06
C THR A 80 10.22 17.59 8.17
N THR A 81 9.19 18.38 7.83
CA THR A 81 8.28 18.94 8.83
C THR A 81 7.55 17.85 9.61
N MET A 82 6.95 16.87 8.93
CA MET A 82 6.19 15.81 9.60
C MET A 82 7.07 14.90 10.46
N VAL A 83 8.30 14.59 10.01
CA VAL A 83 9.25 13.76 10.76
C VAL A 83 9.80 14.50 11.96
N VAL A 84 10.20 15.77 11.81
CA VAL A 84 10.70 16.59 12.93
C VAL A 84 9.62 16.77 13.98
N ASP A 85 8.39 17.11 13.58
CA ASP A 85 7.25 17.22 14.49
C ASP A 85 7.00 15.91 15.24
N MET A 86 7.03 14.76 14.56
CA MET A 86 6.88 13.46 15.19
C MET A 86 7.97 13.19 16.24
N ILE A 87 9.23 13.53 15.96
CA ILE A 87 10.35 13.35 16.89
C ILE A 87 10.16 14.24 18.13
N GLU A 88 9.87 15.53 17.92
CA GLU A 88 9.73 16.50 19.00
C GLU A 88 8.50 16.21 19.87
N ALA A 89 7.35 15.91 19.24
CA ALA A 89 6.11 15.60 19.93
C ALA A 89 6.20 14.29 20.73
N SER A 90 7.00 13.33 20.29
CA SER A 90 7.17 12.03 20.98
C SER A 90 8.27 12.03 22.04
N SER A 91 9.09 13.09 22.12
CA SER A 91 10.24 13.13 23.02
C SER A 91 9.83 13.00 24.50
N GLY A 92 10.39 12.00 25.19
CA GLY A 92 10.12 11.72 26.59
C GLY A 92 8.80 11.00 26.87
N LYS A 93 8.11 10.52 25.83
CA LYS A 93 6.84 9.78 25.93
C LYS A 93 7.04 8.29 25.66
N ASP A 94 6.06 7.50 26.09
CA ASP A 94 5.96 6.06 25.89
C ASP A 94 5.14 5.66 24.66
N HIS A 95 4.84 6.63 23.79
CA HIS A 95 4.13 6.45 22.52
C HIS A 95 4.62 7.47 21.48
N ILE A 96 4.37 7.15 20.21
CA ILE A 96 4.71 8.00 19.07
C ILE A 96 3.47 8.81 18.67
N GLU A 97 3.64 10.12 18.56
CA GLU A 97 2.57 11.02 18.11
C GLU A 97 3.14 12.20 17.31
N GLN A 98 2.23 12.89 16.63
CA GLN A 98 2.45 14.19 15.99
C GLN A 98 1.62 15.22 16.74
N THR A 99 2.01 16.49 16.66
CA THR A 99 1.18 17.57 17.21
C THR A 99 -0.19 17.58 16.54
N VAL A 100 -1.20 18.09 17.25
CA VAL A 100 -2.57 18.23 16.71
C VAL A 100 -2.57 19.00 15.40
N GLU A 101 -1.77 20.07 15.30
CA GLU A 101 -1.68 20.90 14.10
C GLU A 101 -1.13 20.11 12.89
N VAL A 102 -0.01 19.40 13.05
CA VAL A 102 0.59 18.63 11.96
C VAL A 102 -0.28 17.42 11.58
N ARG A 103 -0.83 16.70 12.57
CA ARG A 103 -1.71 15.56 12.34
C ARG A 103 -2.96 15.96 11.55
N ASP A 104 -3.64 17.04 11.97
CA ASP A 104 -4.87 17.48 11.32
C ASP A 104 -4.58 18.02 9.90
N THR A 105 -3.44 18.68 9.70
CA THR A 105 -2.99 19.13 8.38
C THR A 105 -2.61 17.96 7.46
N MET A 106 -1.94 16.92 7.99
CA MET A 106 -1.66 15.70 7.24
C MET A 106 -2.96 15.00 6.80
N GLN A 107 -3.99 15.01 7.65
CA GLN A 107 -5.31 14.49 7.29
C GLN A 107 -5.99 15.33 6.21
N GLU A 108 -5.89 16.67 6.26
CA GLU A 108 -6.36 17.56 5.19
C GLU A 108 -5.65 17.26 3.87
N PHE A 109 -4.32 17.13 3.90
CA PHE A 109 -3.50 16.80 2.73
C PHE A 109 -3.90 15.45 2.12
N ARG A 110 -4.08 14.43 2.96
CA ARG A 110 -4.58 13.13 2.52
C ARG A 110 -5.96 13.24 1.87
N ASN A 111 -6.90 13.99 2.47
CA ASN A 111 -8.24 14.16 1.92
C ASN A 111 -8.20 14.87 0.55
N PHE A 112 -7.33 15.86 0.39
CA PHE A 112 -7.08 16.54 -0.88
C PHE A 112 -6.58 15.55 -1.95
N MET A 113 -5.57 14.73 -1.62
CA MET A 113 -5.05 13.70 -2.55
C MET A 113 -6.12 12.68 -2.95
N PHE A 114 -7.00 12.28 -2.03
CA PHE A 114 -8.17 11.44 -2.34
C PHE A 114 -9.14 12.08 -3.31
N ALA A 115 -9.48 13.35 -3.08
CA ALA A 115 -10.44 14.05 -3.94
C ALA A 115 -9.88 14.28 -5.35
N ARG A 116 -8.58 14.58 -5.48
CA ARG A 116 -7.98 15.05 -6.73
C ARG A 116 -7.27 13.96 -7.53
N VAL A 117 -6.58 13.05 -6.86
CA VAL A 117 -5.74 12.04 -7.51
C VAL A 117 -6.43 10.68 -7.46
N TYR A 118 -6.64 10.11 -6.26
CA TYR A 118 -7.08 8.71 -6.14
C TYR A 118 -8.48 8.43 -6.74
N ASN A 119 -9.36 9.42 -6.78
CA ASN A 119 -10.68 9.32 -7.39
C ASN A 119 -10.75 9.80 -8.86
N SER A 120 -9.61 10.09 -9.48
CA SER A 120 -9.57 10.56 -10.87
C SER A 120 -10.16 9.50 -11.85
N PRO A 121 -10.91 9.92 -12.89
CA PRO A 121 -11.51 8.99 -13.85
C PRO A 121 -10.49 8.06 -14.52
N THR A 122 -9.31 8.56 -14.85
CA THR A 122 -8.22 7.79 -15.48
C THR A 122 -7.77 6.64 -14.59
N LEU A 123 -7.50 6.91 -13.30
CA LEU A 123 -7.10 5.87 -12.35
C LEU A 123 -8.24 4.88 -12.06
N ARG A 124 -9.50 5.30 -12.15
CA ARG A 124 -10.65 4.41 -12.00
C ARG A 124 -10.75 3.40 -13.14
N GLU A 125 -10.43 3.77 -14.37
CA GLU A 125 -10.46 2.83 -15.50
C GLU A 125 -9.35 1.78 -15.38
N GLU A 126 -8.13 2.20 -15.09
CA GLU A 126 -7.00 1.28 -14.90
C GLU A 126 -7.22 0.33 -13.71
N ARG A 127 -7.77 0.83 -12.59
CA ARG A 127 -8.17 -0.03 -11.46
C ARG A 127 -9.20 -1.07 -11.85
N ARG A 128 -10.17 -0.72 -12.71
CA ARG A 128 -11.17 -1.69 -13.20
C ARG A 128 -10.54 -2.77 -14.07
N LYS A 129 -9.58 -2.42 -14.94
CA LYS A 129 -8.84 -3.38 -15.75
C LYS A 129 -8.03 -4.34 -14.88
N GLY A 130 -7.31 -3.82 -13.88
CA GLY A 130 -6.57 -4.65 -12.92
C GLY A 130 -7.48 -5.60 -12.13
N GLN A 131 -8.61 -5.10 -11.61
CA GLN A 131 -9.61 -5.92 -10.93
C GLN A 131 -10.14 -7.05 -11.82
N TYR A 132 -10.40 -6.74 -13.10
CA TYR A 132 -10.88 -7.72 -14.06
C TYR A 132 -9.84 -8.82 -14.34
N ILE A 133 -8.56 -8.45 -14.51
CA ILE A 133 -7.46 -9.41 -14.70
C ILE A 133 -7.38 -10.36 -13.52
N VAL A 134 -7.33 -9.84 -12.29
CA VAL A 134 -7.26 -10.64 -11.06
C VAL A 134 -8.46 -11.57 -10.94
N GLN A 135 -9.68 -11.07 -11.21
CA GLN A 135 -10.90 -11.87 -11.16
C GLN A 135 -10.89 -13.00 -12.20
N ALA A 136 -10.47 -12.72 -13.43
CA ALA A 136 -10.40 -13.71 -14.49
C ALA A 136 -9.38 -14.81 -14.18
N LEU A 137 -8.20 -14.45 -13.69
CA LEU A 137 -7.19 -15.42 -13.25
C LEU A 137 -7.70 -16.28 -12.09
N PHE A 138 -8.37 -15.67 -11.10
CA PHE A 138 -8.95 -16.40 -9.96
C PHE A 138 -9.97 -17.43 -10.42
N GLU A 139 -10.90 -17.02 -11.29
CA GLU A 139 -11.94 -17.90 -11.82
C GLU A 139 -11.33 -19.03 -12.66
N TYR A 140 -10.32 -18.76 -13.48
CA TYR A 140 -9.65 -19.76 -14.30
C TYR A 140 -9.02 -20.90 -13.49
N TYR A 141 -8.30 -20.58 -12.42
CA TYR A 141 -7.70 -21.59 -11.55
C TYR A 141 -8.74 -22.26 -10.64
N ARG A 142 -9.82 -21.56 -10.26
CA ARG A 142 -10.92 -22.16 -9.50
C ARG A 142 -11.73 -23.18 -10.29
N GLN A 143 -11.89 -22.97 -11.60
CA GLN A 143 -12.59 -23.91 -12.46
C GLN A 143 -11.80 -25.20 -12.68
N ASP A 144 -10.48 -25.13 -12.65
CA ASP A 144 -9.61 -26.30 -12.79
C ASP A 144 -8.31 -26.10 -12.00
N ILE A 145 -8.32 -26.59 -10.76
CA ILE A 145 -7.24 -26.44 -9.80
C ILE A 145 -5.96 -27.17 -10.24
N SER A 146 -6.06 -28.15 -11.13
CA SER A 146 -4.90 -28.90 -11.64
C SER A 146 -3.96 -28.05 -12.49
N LYS A 147 -4.42 -26.86 -12.91
CA LYS A 147 -3.62 -25.88 -13.66
C LYS A 147 -2.77 -25.00 -12.75
N LEU A 148 -3.05 -24.99 -11.45
CA LEU A 148 -2.25 -24.26 -10.47
C LEU A 148 -0.88 -24.96 -10.33
N PRO A 149 0.23 -24.23 -10.10
CA PRO A 149 1.50 -24.87 -9.78
C PRO A 149 1.36 -25.78 -8.53
N GLU A 150 1.84 -27.02 -8.64
CA GLU A 150 1.57 -28.13 -7.68
C GLU A 150 1.85 -27.78 -6.22
N ASN A 151 2.90 -26.99 -5.98
CA ASN A 151 3.36 -26.58 -4.66
C ASN A 151 2.35 -25.71 -3.87
N PHE A 152 1.46 -24.97 -4.54
CA PHE A 152 0.53 -24.08 -3.84
C PHE A 152 -0.60 -24.82 -3.11
N LEU A 153 -1.03 -25.98 -3.63
CA LEU A 153 -2.03 -26.81 -2.96
C LEU A 153 -1.49 -27.42 -1.67
N GLU A 154 -0.23 -27.87 -1.69
CA GLU A 154 0.44 -28.39 -0.51
C GLU A 154 0.62 -27.31 0.55
N TRP A 155 1.07 -26.12 0.15
CA TRP A 155 1.27 -24.99 1.08
C TRP A 155 -0.03 -24.48 1.70
N ALA A 156 -1.16 -24.59 0.98
CA ALA A 156 -2.47 -24.23 1.48
C ALA A 156 -3.15 -25.33 2.33
N ASN A 157 -2.43 -26.43 2.65
CA ASN A 157 -2.98 -27.59 3.36
C ASN A 157 -4.26 -28.16 2.71
N GLY A 158 -4.34 -28.11 1.38
CA GLY A 158 -5.50 -28.58 0.62
C GLY A 158 -6.67 -27.59 0.51
N ASP A 159 -6.55 -26.35 1.02
CA ASP A 159 -7.52 -25.30 0.72
C ASP A 159 -7.28 -24.74 -0.68
N GLU A 160 -8.05 -25.22 -1.65
CA GLU A 160 -7.98 -24.79 -3.05
C GLU A 160 -8.21 -23.28 -3.22
N THR A 161 -9.06 -22.68 -2.38
CA THR A 161 -9.33 -21.23 -2.46
C THR A 161 -8.08 -20.47 -2.06
N GLN A 162 -7.50 -20.84 -0.92
CA GLN A 162 -6.32 -20.18 -0.39
C GLN A 162 -5.11 -20.38 -1.31
N ALA A 163 -4.95 -21.56 -1.91
CA ALA A 163 -3.90 -21.84 -2.89
C ALA A 163 -3.96 -20.89 -4.10
N VAL A 164 -5.14 -20.64 -4.64
CA VAL A 164 -5.34 -19.70 -5.75
C VAL A 164 -5.08 -18.26 -5.30
N VAL A 165 -5.55 -17.86 -4.12
CA VAL A 165 -5.29 -16.53 -3.56
C VAL A 165 -3.79 -16.29 -3.35
N ASP A 166 -3.08 -17.27 -2.80
CA ASP A 166 -1.64 -17.18 -2.54
C ASP A 166 -0.83 -17.11 -3.84
N TYR A 167 -1.23 -17.86 -4.87
CA TYR A 167 -0.60 -17.78 -6.19
C TYR A 167 -0.80 -16.40 -6.81
N ILE A 168 -2.04 -15.93 -6.90
CA ILE A 168 -2.39 -14.68 -7.56
C ILE A 168 -1.80 -13.47 -6.82
N SER A 169 -1.84 -13.47 -5.49
CA SER A 169 -1.25 -12.40 -4.67
C SER A 169 0.28 -12.36 -4.72
N GLY A 170 0.92 -13.45 -5.16
CA GLY A 170 2.36 -13.53 -5.39
C GLY A 170 2.81 -13.05 -6.78
N LEU A 171 1.88 -12.76 -7.69
CA LEU A 171 2.23 -12.30 -9.04
C LEU A 171 2.66 -10.83 -9.02
N THR A 172 3.65 -10.49 -9.85
CA THR A 172 3.90 -9.08 -10.20
C THR A 172 2.88 -8.61 -11.23
N ASP A 173 2.59 -7.30 -11.29
CA ASP A 173 1.61 -6.75 -12.22
C ASP A 173 1.87 -7.16 -13.68
N ASN A 174 3.11 -7.03 -14.15
CA ASN A 174 3.49 -7.42 -15.51
C ASN A 174 3.26 -8.91 -15.75
N TYR A 175 3.64 -9.76 -14.80
CA TYR A 175 3.43 -11.19 -14.94
C TYR A 175 1.93 -11.55 -14.96
N ALA A 176 1.11 -10.90 -14.14
CA ALA A 176 -0.34 -11.10 -14.16
C ALA A 176 -0.97 -10.70 -15.50
N ILE A 177 -0.49 -9.58 -16.10
CA ILE A 177 -0.93 -9.13 -17.43
C ILE A 177 -0.51 -10.14 -18.51
N ASP A 178 0.76 -10.54 -18.53
CA ASP A 178 1.28 -11.50 -19.52
C ASP A 178 0.57 -12.85 -19.43
N LEU A 179 0.34 -13.32 -18.20
CA LEU A 179 -0.40 -14.55 -17.94
C LEU A 179 -1.84 -14.44 -18.45
N PHE A 180 -2.53 -13.34 -18.13
CA PHE A 180 -3.88 -13.08 -18.64
C PHE A 180 -3.91 -13.07 -20.18
N GLN A 181 -2.96 -12.40 -20.83
CA GLN A 181 -2.87 -12.39 -22.29
C GLN A 181 -2.69 -13.80 -22.85
N SER A 182 -1.78 -14.60 -22.29
CA SER A 182 -1.53 -15.96 -22.77
C SER A 182 -2.72 -16.91 -22.62
N LEU A 183 -3.54 -16.71 -21.58
CA LEU A 183 -4.66 -17.60 -21.26
C LEU A 183 -5.96 -17.23 -21.97
N PHE A 184 -6.23 -15.94 -22.15
CA PHE A 184 -7.52 -15.44 -22.61
C PHE A 184 -7.49 -14.76 -23.98
N VAL A 185 -6.31 -14.37 -24.47
CA VAL A 185 -6.17 -13.68 -25.75
C VAL A 185 -5.56 -14.64 -26.78
N PRO A 186 -6.25 -14.94 -27.89
CA PRO A 186 -5.69 -15.78 -28.94
C PRO A 186 -4.45 -15.13 -29.55
N LEU A 187 -3.41 -15.93 -29.78
CA LEU A 187 -2.26 -15.49 -30.59
C LEU A 187 -2.75 -15.28 -32.03
N HIS A 188 -2.57 -14.06 -32.53
CA HIS A 188 -2.77 -13.73 -33.95
C HIS A 188 -1.58 -14.21 -34.79
#